data_AF-A0A939Y463-F1
#
_entry.id   AF-A0A939Y463-F1
#
_cell.length_a   1.000
_cell.length_b   1.000
_cell.length_c   1.000
_cell.angle_alpha   90.00
_cell.angle_beta   90.00
_cell.angle_gamma   90.00
#
_symmetry.space_group_name_H-M   'P 1'
#
loop_
_entity.id
_entity.type
_entity.pdbx_description
1 polymer ?
#
loop_
_entity_poly.entity_id
_entity_poly.type
_entity_poly.pdbx_seq_one_letter_code
_entity_poly.pdbx_strand_id
1 'polypeptide(L)'
;MGLFDKKYCDICGSKIGLLGNKKLEDGNMCKDCQRLLSPWFSDRRHSTVEEIKGQLAYREANQAKVTAFTPTKTFGNQTKLVLDEGKGQFIVTRSDNWIKENPDVVDLSALTGYEAAVKVDQDEEKTRNAEGKMVSYDPPQYTYEYDFKVRLLVNHPYFDDMAFEPFRSVKEKSVVVNGQPAAVHQAEFKEIKAEFDELRAALDKFCACVSYSEPKEEEAPAPAAAPAAAATAAAGPNTFVFPSLPKSVSELLTLPGVSFHDPFAVAAMAVAAFCRFPEDRDTCFAMIDALKGPQPLSNVDKSFIKDRFMDGKGYIPRSYFDGATPENDYTPNQPYTIRVIESAHSRDQFDQGYITLYLKSGGADSERPVTLRHKPSTDEWFLWNHTGILAGIRVPKSSDPWA
;
A
#
# COMPACT_ATOMS: atom_id res chain seq x y z
N MET A 1 49.31 3.68 2.78
CA MET A 1 48.16 3.40 3.66
C MET A 1 47.06 2.80 2.78
N GLY A 2 46.57 1.61 3.12
CA GLY A 2 45.73 0.79 2.24
C GLY A 2 44.31 1.33 2.09
N LEU A 3 43.73 1.16 0.90
CA LEU A 3 42.54 1.83 0.37
C LEU A 3 41.20 1.48 1.06
N PHE A 4 41.17 0.67 2.13
CA PHE A 4 39.93 0.32 2.82
C PHE A 4 40.20 -0.01 4.30
N ASP A 5 39.60 0.75 5.22
CA ASP A 5 39.61 0.40 6.64
C ASP A 5 38.89 -0.94 6.87
N LYS A 6 39.52 -1.82 7.65
CA LYS A 6 38.95 -3.13 8.00
C LYS A 6 37.73 -2.91 8.90
N LYS A 7 36.54 -3.27 8.40
CA LYS A 7 35.29 -3.24 9.18
C LYS A 7 35.06 -4.55 9.90
N TYR A 8 34.49 -4.47 11.09
CA TYR A 8 34.10 -5.61 11.91
C TYR A 8 32.58 -5.55 12.14
N CYS A 9 31.97 -6.71 12.36
CA CYS A 9 30.56 -6.82 12.66
C CYS A 9 30.31 -6.50 14.13
N ASP A 10 29.49 -5.49 14.42
CA ASP A 10 29.14 -5.06 15.78
C ASP A 10 28.13 -6.03 16.46
N ILE A 11 27.68 -7.04 15.72
CA ILE A 11 26.81 -8.12 16.21
C ILE A 11 27.62 -9.33 16.65
N CYS A 12 28.52 -9.85 15.81
CA CYS A 12 29.24 -11.11 16.04
C CYS A 12 30.77 -10.97 16.12
N GLY A 13 31.32 -9.77 16.00
CA GLY A 13 32.76 -9.50 16.06
C GLY A 13 33.57 -9.97 14.84
N SER A 14 32.95 -10.66 13.88
CA SER A 14 33.65 -11.18 12.71
C SER A 14 34.09 -10.07 11.76
N LYS A 15 35.22 -10.27 11.10
CA LYS A 15 35.73 -9.35 10.08
C LYS A 15 34.79 -9.33 8.86
N ILE A 16 34.42 -8.15 8.39
CA ILE A 16 33.53 -7.97 7.24
C ILE A 16 34.36 -7.84 5.96
N GLY A 17 34.03 -8.66 4.95
CA GLY A 17 34.62 -8.58 3.61
C GLY A 17 34.09 -7.38 2.80
N LEU A 18 34.79 -7.03 1.71
CA LEU A 18 34.54 -5.82 0.91
C LEU A 18 33.08 -5.61 0.46
N LEU A 19 32.34 -6.69 0.20
CA LEU A 19 30.96 -6.67 -0.30
C LEU A 19 29.93 -7.17 0.73
N GLY A 20 30.35 -7.44 1.96
CA GLY A 20 29.51 -8.06 2.99
C GLY A 20 28.99 -7.09 4.06
N ASN A 21 29.29 -5.80 3.92
CA ASN A 21 28.97 -4.80 4.94
C ASN A 21 27.55 -4.25 4.77
N LYS A 22 26.71 -4.50 5.77
CA LYS A 22 25.48 -3.75 5.97
C LYS A 22 25.74 -2.63 6.98
N LYS A 23 25.68 -1.38 6.54
CA LYS A 23 25.77 -0.22 7.44
C LYS A 23 24.46 -0.09 8.22
N LEU A 24 24.58 0.05 9.54
CA LEU A 24 23.52 0.36 10.50
C LEU A 24 23.61 1.84 10.89
N GLU A 25 22.70 2.34 11.74
CA GLU A 25 22.76 3.73 12.22
C GLU A 25 24.03 3.99 13.04
N ASP A 26 24.35 3.10 13.96
CA ASP A 26 25.44 3.20 14.94
C ASP A 26 26.48 2.06 14.81
N GLY A 27 26.48 1.33 13.70
CA GLY A 27 27.39 0.20 13.50
C GLY A 27 27.39 -0.44 12.11
N ASN A 28 27.92 -1.66 12.08
CA ASN A 28 28.11 -2.48 10.89
C ASN A 28 27.70 -3.92 11.19
N MET A 29 27.01 -4.55 10.23
CA MET A 29 26.56 -5.92 10.32
C MET A 29 27.07 -6.74 9.13
N CYS A 30 27.49 -7.98 9.38
CA CYS A 30 27.90 -8.90 8.33
C CYS A 30 26.69 -9.58 7.66
N LYS A 31 26.89 -10.07 6.43
CA LYS A 31 25.89 -10.83 5.67
C LYS A 31 25.34 -12.06 6.42
N ASP A 32 26.12 -12.67 7.31
CA ASP A 32 25.70 -13.91 7.99
C ASP A 32 24.74 -13.60 9.14
N CYS A 33 25.01 -12.56 9.94
CA CYS A 33 24.03 -12.02 10.90
C CYS A 33 22.76 -11.53 10.19
N GLN A 34 22.91 -10.88 9.02
CA GLN A 34 21.77 -10.42 8.23
C GLN A 34 20.84 -11.58 7.78
N ARG A 35 21.39 -12.78 7.52
CA ARG A 35 20.62 -13.96 7.12
C ARG A 35 19.82 -14.59 8.25
N LEU A 36 20.19 -14.32 9.50
CA LEU A 36 19.48 -14.84 10.67
C LEU A 36 18.21 -14.03 10.98
N LEU A 37 18.15 -12.79 10.52
CA LEU A 37 16.99 -11.91 10.68
C LEU A 37 15.76 -12.47 9.96
N SER A 38 14.58 -12.08 10.44
CA SER A 38 13.32 -12.45 9.78
C SER A 38 13.32 -11.99 8.31
N PRO A 39 12.78 -12.79 7.38
CA PRO A 39 12.55 -12.34 6.01
C PRO A 39 11.63 -11.11 5.95
N TRP A 40 10.72 -10.97 6.91
CA TRP A 40 9.74 -9.88 7.01
C TRP A 40 10.28 -8.64 7.70
N PHE A 41 11.42 -8.71 8.37
CA PHE A 41 11.99 -7.58 9.12
C PHE A 41 12.18 -6.34 8.23
N SER A 42 11.32 -5.34 8.46
CA SER A 42 11.28 -4.06 7.74
C SER A 42 12.39 -3.12 8.27
N ASP A 43 12.93 -2.29 7.38
CA ASP A 43 13.93 -1.25 7.67
C ASP A 43 15.33 -1.65 8.20
N ARG A 44 16.00 -2.56 7.49
CA ARG A 44 17.37 -2.99 7.82
C ARG A 44 18.47 -1.91 7.65
N ARG A 45 18.16 -0.73 7.09
CA ARG A 45 19.19 0.31 6.79
C ARG A 45 19.27 1.38 7.87
N HIS A 46 18.19 1.54 8.65
CA HIS A 46 18.08 2.51 9.73
C HIS A 46 17.88 1.83 11.10
N SER A 47 18.23 0.54 11.23
CA SER A 47 18.28 -0.09 12.54
C SER A 47 19.60 0.22 13.26
N THR A 48 19.53 0.36 14.57
CA THR A 48 20.68 0.37 15.49
C THR A 48 21.21 -1.04 15.76
N VAL A 49 22.42 -1.15 16.29
CA VAL A 49 23.03 -2.42 16.74
C VAL A 49 22.16 -3.11 17.80
N GLU A 50 21.52 -2.34 18.70
CA GLU A 50 20.66 -2.87 19.75
C GLU A 50 19.38 -3.49 19.19
N GLU A 51 18.71 -2.80 18.26
CA GLU A 51 17.50 -3.33 17.60
C GLU A 51 17.79 -4.62 16.83
N ILE A 52 18.93 -4.69 16.14
CA ILE A 52 19.37 -5.92 15.45
C ILE A 52 19.56 -7.07 16.45
N LYS A 53 20.17 -6.82 17.61
CA LYS A 53 20.32 -7.83 18.65
C LYS A 53 18.98 -8.28 19.22
N GLY A 54 18.05 -7.35 19.44
CA GLY A 54 16.68 -7.65 19.86
C GLY A 54 15.95 -8.55 18.87
N GLN A 55 16.06 -8.24 17.58
CA GLN A 55 15.48 -9.04 16.50
C GLN A 55 16.07 -10.47 16.49
N LEU A 56 17.39 -10.60 16.62
CA LEU A 56 18.05 -11.92 16.68
C LEU A 56 17.62 -12.74 17.90
N ALA A 57 17.48 -12.11 19.06
CA ALA A 57 16.97 -12.77 20.26
C ALA A 57 15.51 -13.24 20.06
N TYR A 58 14.68 -12.44 19.39
CA TYR A 58 13.34 -12.86 18.96
C TYR A 58 13.40 -14.08 18.03
N ARG A 59 14.31 -14.09 17.05
CA ARG A 59 14.48 -15.21 16.11
C ARG A 59 14.91 -16.50 16.81
N GLU A 60 15.78 -16.40 17.81
CA GLU A 60 16.18 -17.52 18.66
C GLU A 60 14.98 -18.07 19.44
N ALA A 61 14.21 -17.20 20.11
CA ALA A 61 12.99 -17.61 20.81
C ALA A 61 11.93 -18.22 19.86
N ASN A 62 11.84 -17.72 18.63
CA ASN A 62 10.91 -18.22 17.63
C ASN A 62 11.21 -19.68 17.21
N GLN A 63 12.44 -20.17 17.33
CA GLN A 63 12.77 -21.57 17.01
C GLN A 63 11.96 -22.57 17.85
N ALA A 64 11.69 -22.24 19.12
CA ALA A 64 10.86 -23.06 19.97
C ALA A 64 9.40 -23.08 19.48
N LYS A 65 8.89 -21.93 19.00
CA LYS A 65 7.55 -21.83 18.40
C LYS A 65 7.47 -22.66 17.11
N VAL A 66 8.46 -22.57 16.23
CA VAL A 66 8.53 -23.35 14.99
C VAL A 66 8.53 -24.84 15.28
N THR A 67 9.29 -25.28 16.29
CA THR A 67 9.33 -26.69 16.71
C THR A 67 7.97 -27.16 17.25
N ALA A 68 7.26 -26.27 17.95
CA ALA A 68 5.94 -26.58 18.49
C ALA A 68 4.81 -26.46 17.46
N PHE A 69 5.00 -25.75 16.35
CA PHE A 69 3.96 -25.45 15.37
C PHE A 69 3.34 -26.73 14.80
N THR A 70 2.01 -26.83 14.82
CA THR A 70 1.26 -28.01 14.38
C THR A 70 0.35 -27.64 13.20
N PRO A 71 0.78 -27.86 11.95
CA PRO A 71 0.01 -27.51 10.78
C PRO A 71 -1.34 -28.22 10.74
N THR A 72 -2.38 -27.46 10.42
CA THR A 72 -3.77 -27.92 10.29
C THR A 72 -4.31 -27.65 8.89
N LYS A 73 -3.95 -26.51 8.29
CA LYS A 73 -4.27 -26.17 6.90
C LYS A 73 -3.08 -25.50 6.21
N THR A 74 -2.91 -25.76 4.92
CA THR A 74 -1.89 -25.13 4.07
C THR A 74 -2.57 -24.61 2.82
N PHE A 75 -2.20 -23.41 2.40
CA PHE A 75 -2.61 -22.81 1.15
C PHE A 75 -1.41 -22.41 0.32
N GLY A 76 -1.49 -22.64 -0.99
CA GLY A 76 -0.40 -22.34 -1.91
C GLY A 76 0.56 -23.50 -2.11
N ASN A 77 1.35 -23.38 -3.17
CA ASN A 77 2.42 -24.30 -3.54
C ASN A 77 3.76 -23.59 -3.85
N GLN A 78 3.79 -22.26 -3.79
CA GLN A 78 5.00 -21.46 -3.87
C GLN A 78 5.39 -20.90 -2.50
N THR A 79 4.85 -19.74 -2.12
CA THR A 79 5.02 -19.17 -0.77
C THR A 79 3.77 -19.45 0.03
N LYS A 80 3.82 -20.51 0.85
CA LYS A 80 2.64 -21.08 1.50
C LYS A 80 2.23 -20.26 2.72
N LEU A 81 0.93 -20.10 2.90
CA LEU A 81 0.33 -19.77 4.20
C LEU A 81 -0.03 -21.07 4.89
N VAL A 82 0.49 -21.28 6.10
CA VAL A 82 0.24 -22.50 6.88
C VAL A 82 -0.36 -22.10 8.21
N LEU A 83 -1.49 -22.70 8.56
CA LEU A 83 -2.24 -22.41 9.77
C LEU A 83 -2.05 -23.53 10.80
N ASP A 84 -1.91 -23.15 12.07
CA ASP A 84 -2.12 -23.98 13.25
C ASP A 84 -3.38 -23.43 13.95
N GLU A 85 -4.54 -23.90 13.51
CA GLU A 85 -5.84 -23.46 14.04
C GLU A 85 -6.01 -23.85 15.52
N GLY A 86 -5.36 -24.93 15.97
CA GLY A 86 -5.42 -25.39 17.36
C GLY A 86 -4.73 -24.44 18.34
N LYS A 87 -3.66 -23.78 17.91
CA LYS A 87 -2.93 -22.77 18.71
C LYS A 87 -3.27 -21.34 18.33
N GLY A 88 -4.06 -21.15 17.28
CA GLY A 88 -4.35 -19.82 16.76
C GLY A 88 -3.10 -19.16 16.18
N GLN A 89 -2.29 -19.87 15.40
CA GLN A 89 -1.01 -19.39 14.86
C GLN A 89 -0.91 -19.62 13.36
N PHE A 90 -0.02 -18.90 12.70
CA PHE A 90 0.33 -19.12 11.30
C PHE A 90 1.81 -18.87 11.02
N ILE A 91 2.27 -19.41 9.89
CA ILE A 91 3.56 -19.12 9.28
C ILE A 91 3.37 -18.84 7.79
N VAL A 92 4.29 -18.07 7.21
CA VAL A 92 4.43 -17.91 5.76
C VAL A 92 5.80 -18.42 5.34
N THR A 93 5.86 -19.36 4.40
CA THR A 93 7.12 -20.04 4.04
C THR A 93 7.13 -20.63 2.64
N ARG A 94 8.29 -20.56 1.98
CA ARG A 94 8.56 -21.26 0.71
C ARG A 94 9.09 -22.67 0.90
N SER A 95 9.58 -23.01 2.09
CA SER A 95 10.25 -24.29 2.35
C SER A 95 9.25 -25.36 2.77
N ASP A 96 9.43 -26.58 2.27
CA ASP A 96 8.75 -27.78 2.81
C ASP A 96 9.37 -28.22 4.13
N ASN A 97 10.67 -27.97 4.33
CA ASN A 97 11.35 -28.18 5.60
C ASN A 97 11.47 -26.88 6.38
N TRP A 98 10.33 -26.28 6.71
CA TRP A 98 10.28 -24.99 7.38
C TRP A 98 10.96 -25.02 8.76
N ILE A 99 11.09 -26.18 9.40
CA ILE A 99 11.74 -26.30 10.73
C ILE A 99 13.17 -25.74 10.67
N LYS A 100 13.88 -25.98 9.56
CA LYS A 100 15.24 -25.49 9.37
C LYS A 100 15.33 -24.00 9.03
N GLU A 101 14.32 -23.47 8.35
CA GLU A 101 14.29 -22.07 7.91
C GLU A 101 13.80 -21.11 9.00
N ASN A 102 13.24 -21.67 10.09
CA ASN A 102 12.71 -20.91 11.22
C ASN A 102 11.75 -19.80 10.73
N PRO A 103 10.65 -20.07 10.01
CA PRO A 103 9.73 -19.00 9.62
C PRO A 103 9.15 -18.33 10.86
N ASP A 104 8.80 -17.05 10.77
CA ASP A 104 8.19 -16.34 11.89
C ASP A 104 6.82 -16.94 12.22
N VAL A 105 6.67 -17.46 13.45
CA VAL A 105 5.40 -17.99 13.96
C VAL A 105 4.65 -16.85 14.61
N VAL A 106 3.55 -16.47 13.98
CA VAL A 106 2.74 -15.32 14.37
C VAL A 106 1.38 -15.79 14.86
N ASP A 107 0.89 -15.17 15.94
CA ASP A 107 -0.44 -15.46 16.44
C ASP A 107 -1.49 -14.87 15.47
N LEU A 108 -2.54 -15.63 15.16
CA LEU A 108 -3.63 -15.19 14.28
C LEU A 108 -4.35 -13.95 14.81
N SER A 109 -4.34 -13.74 16.14
CA SER A 109 -4.86 -12.51 16.76
C SER A 109 -4.03 -11.26 16.45
N ALA A 110 -2.79 -11.42 15.97
CA ALA A 110 -1.99 -10.31 15.49
C ALA A 110 -2.39 -9.86 14.07
N LEU A 111 -3.19 -10.65 13.35
CA LEU A 111 -3.70 -10.28 12.03
C LEU A 111 -4.72 -9.15 12.17
N THR A 112 -4.40 -7.99 11.57
CA THR A 112 -5.22 -6.77 11.63
C THR A 112 -6.01 -6.52 10.35
N GLY A 113 -5.60 -7.15 9.25
CA GLY A 113 -6.18 -7.00 7.92
C GLY A 113 -5.49 -7.92 6.91
N TYR A 114 -6.06 -8.09 5.72
CA TYR A 114 -5.34 -8.67 4.59
C TYR A 114 -5.82 -8.12 3.24
N GLU A 115 -4.91 -8.12 2.27
CA GLU A 115 -5.18 -7.88 0.86
C GLU A 115 -4.97 -9.20 0.11
N ALA A 116 -5.92 -9.61 -0.73
CA ALA A 116 -5.78 -10.78 -1.59
C ALA A 116 -6.31 -10.47 -2.98
N ALA A 117 -5.42 -10.36 -3.96
CA ALA A 117 -5.72 -9.88 -5.30
C ALA A 117 -5.25 -10.86 -6.38
N VAL A 118 -5.91 -10.82 -7.54
CA VAL A 118 -5.46 -11.50 -8.76
C VAL A 118 -5.09 -10.42 -9.76
N LYS A 119 -3.79 -10.18 -9.96
CA LYS A 119 -3.29 -9.25 -10.96
C LYS A 119 -3.33 -9.92 -12.33
N VAL A 120 -3.82 -9.21 -13.35
CA VAL A 120 -3.89 -9.70 -14.73
C VAL A 120 -3.01 -8.83 -15.60
N ASP A 121 -2.00 -9.44 -16.22
CA ASP A 121 -1.23 -8.81 -17.28
C ASP A 121 -1.73 -9.34 -18.64
N GLN A 122 -2.04 -8.44 -19.58
CA GLN A 122 -2.55 -8.79 -20.90
C GLN A 122 -1.56 -8.32 -21.98
N ASP A 123 -1.06 -9.28 -22.77
CA ASP A 123 -0.14 -9.02 -23.87
C ASP A 123 -0.76 -9.42 -25.21
N GLU A 124 -0.77 -8.52 -26.19
CA GLU A 124 -1.19 -8.85 -27.56
C GLU A 124 -0.08 -9.63 -28.29
N GLU A 125 -0.43 -10.80 -28.81
CA GLU A 125 0.43 -11.59 -29.67
C GLU A 125 0.52 -10.95 -31.06
N LYS A 126 1.74 -10.83 -31.59
CA LYS A 126 2.00 -10.23 -32.92
C LYS A 126 2.71 -11.22 -33.82
N THR A 127 2.37 -11.20 -35.10
CA THR A 127 3.01 -12.01 -36.14
C THR A 127 3.87 -11.13 -37.05
N ARG A 128 4.77 -11.75 -37.82
CA ARG A 128 5.61 -11.05 -38.79
C ARG A 128 4.99 -11.17 -40.18
N ASN A 129 4.71 -10.04 -40.83
CA ASN A 129 4.20 -10.04 -42.20
C ASN A 129 5.31 -10.39 -43.22
N ALA A 130 4.95 -10.50 -44.51
CA ALA A 130 5.87 -10.81 -45.60
C ALA A 130 7.03 -9.79 -45.75
N GLU A 131 6.87 -8.58 -45.24
CA GLU A 131 7.87 -7.50 -45.26
C GLU A 131 8.76 -7.50 -44.00
N GLY A 132 8.55 -8.44 -43.07
CA GLY A 132 9.31 -8.52 -41.83
C GLY A 132 8.81 -7.62 -40.69
N LYS A 133 7.69 -6.92 -40.86
CA LYS A 133 7.09 -6.04 -39.84
C LYS A 133 6.21 -6.84 -38.88
N MET A 134 6.28 -6.51 -37.59
CA MET A 134 5.36 -7.04 -36.58
C MET A 134 3.97 -6.42 -36.76
N VAL A 135 2.95 -7.26 -36.95
CA VAL A 135 1.55 -6.89 -37.15
C VAL A 135 0.66 -7.75 -36.24
N SER A 136 -0.52 -7.24 -35.90
CA SER A 136 -1.54 -7.96 -35.15
C SER A 136 -2.09 -9.16 -35.93
N TYR A 137 -2.55 -10.19 -35.23
CA TYR A 137 -3.38 -11.23 -35.83
C TYR A 137 -4.78 -10.67 -36.18
N ASP A 138 -5.46 -11.28 -37.14
CA ASP A 138 -6.87 -10.99 -37.46
C ASP A 138 -7.70 -12.28 -37.27
N PRO A 139 -8.50 -12.40 -36.20
CA PRO A 139 -8.69 -11.42 -35.11
C PRO A 139 -7.47 -11.33 -34.17
N PRO A 140 -7.31 -10.24 -33.39
CA PRO A 140 -6.23 -10.08 -32.43
C PRO A 140 -6.20 -11.23 -31.41
N GLN A 141 -5.01 -11.68 -31.04
CA GLN A 141 -4.79 -12.73 -30.05
C GLN A 141 -4.06 -12.13 -28.84
N TYR A 142 -4.42 -12.57 -27.64
CA TYR A 142 -3.81 -12.12 -26.40
C TYR A 142 -3.33 -13.29 -25.56
N THR A 143 -2.29 -13.06 -24.77
CA THR A 143 -1.89 -13.91 -23.65
C THR A 143 -2.19 -13.15 -22.37
N TYR A 144 -2.89 -13.79 -21.44
CA TYR A 144 -3.18 -13.30 -20.10
C TYR A 144 -2.30 -14.02 -19.09
N GLU A 145 -1.65 -13.29 -18.19
CA GLU A 145 -0.90 -13.82 -17.07
C GLU A 145 -1.56 -13.39 -15.75
N TYR A 146 -1.96 -14.38 -14.94
CA TYR A 146 -2.68 -14.17 -13.69
C TYR A 146 -1.76 -14.43 -12.50
N ASP A 147 -1.42 -13.38 -11.75
CA ASP A 147 -0.64 -13.47 -10.51
C ASP A 147 -1.54 -13.38 -9.28
N PHE A 148 -1.46 -14.37 -8.40
CA PHE A 148 -2.22 -14.41 -7.15
C PHE A 148 -1.37 -13.83 -6.03
N LYS A 149 -1.79 -12.70 -5.45
CA LYS A 149 -1.02 -11.94 -4.46
C LYS A 149 -1.76 -11.86 -3.13
N VAL A 150 -1.04 -12.07 -2.04
CA VAL A 150 -1.54 -11.92 -0.67
C VAL A 150 -0.64 -10.98 0.10
N ARG A 151 -1.23 -10.09 0.89
CA ARG A 151 -0.54 -9.27 1.88
C ARG A 151 -1.29 -9.38 3.21
N LEU A 152 -0.64 -9.92 4.23
CA LEU A 152 -1.19 -10.02 5.58
C LEU A 152 -0.72 -8.81 6.38
N LEU A 153 -1.62 -8.03 6.95
CA LEU A 153 -1.28 -6.91 7.84
C LEU A 153 -1.27 -7.41 9.29
N VAL A 154 -0.16 -7.22 10.00
CA VAL A 154 0.08 -7.79 11.32
C VAL A 154 0.56 -6.75 12.32
N ASN A 155 0.05 -6.83 13.54
CA ASN A 155 0.57 -6.08 14.67
C ASN A 155 1.74 -6.84 15.30
N HIS A 156 2.96 -6.63 14.79
CA HIS A 156 4.16 -7.31 15.26
C HIS A 156 5.33 -6.32 15.46
N PRO A 157 6.17 -6.47 16.51
CA PRO A 157 7.21 -5.49 16.86
C PRO A 157 8.32 -5.28 15.81
N TYR A 158 8.42 -6.18 14.82
CA TYR A 158 9.51 -6.17 13.83
C TYR A 158 9.06 -6.05 12.38
N PHE A 159 7.77 -6.15 12.09
CA PHE A 159 7.23 -6.07 10.73
C PHE A 159 5.73 -5.84 10.77
N ASP A 160 5.22 -5.11 9.79
CA ASP A 160 3.80 -4.70 9.73
C ASP A 160 3.01 -5.53 8.74
N ASP A 161 3.69 -6.18 7.79
CA ASP A 161 3.02 -7.03 6.82
C ASP A 161 3.87 -8.18 6.29
N MET A 162 3.17 -9.16 5.71
CA MET A 162 3.75 -10.28 4.97
C MET A 162 3.14 -10.34 3.58
N ALA A 163 3.85 -9.83 2.57
CA ALA A 163 3.45 -9.89 1.16
C ALA A 163 4.07 -11.10 0.44
N PHE A 164 3.25 -11.91 -0.23
CA PHE A 164 3.69 -13.11 -0.93
C PHE A 164 2.74 -13.57 -2.05
N GLU A 165 3.25 -14.48 -2.88
CA GLU A 165 2.52 -15.14 -3.95
C GLU A 165 2.35 -16.63 -3.58
N PRO A 166 1.14 -17.08 -3.20
CA PRO A 166 0.90 -18.46 -2.81
C PRO A 166 0.99 -19.45 -3.98
N PHE A 167 0.69 -18.98 -5.19
CA PHE A 167 0.59 -19.81 -6.38
C PHE A 167 1.52 -19.32 -7.47
N ARG A 168 1.82 -20.22 -8.42
CA ARG A 168 2.45 -19.81 -9.68
C ARG A 168 1.48 -18.99 -10.52
N SER A 169 2.03 -18.08 -11.31
CA SER A 169 1.28 -17.37 -12.33
C SER A 169 0.69 -18.35 -13.33
N VAL A 170 -0.56 -18.13 -13.72
CA VAL A 170 -1.23 -18.94 -14.75
C VAL A 170 -1.24 -18.15 -16.04
N LYS A 171 -0.80 -18.76 -17.15
CA LYS A 171 -0.84 -18.14 -18.47
C LYS A 171 -1.93 -18.75 -19.33
N GLU A 172 -2.82 -17.93 -19.87
CA GLU A 172 -3.91 -18.37 -20.74
C GLU A 172 -3.90 -17.58 -22.05
N LYS A 173 -4.21 -18.24 -23.16
CA LYS A 173 -4.41 -17.55 -24.43
C LYS A 173 -5.89 -17.17 -24.59
N SER A 174 -6.14 -16.00 -25.17
CA SER A 174 -7.48 -15.62 -25.61
C SER A 174 -8.03 -16.62 -26.62
N VAL A 175 -9.32 -16.89 -26.56
CA VAL A 175 -10.03 -17.61 -27.62
C VAL A 175 -11.01 -16.67 -28.31
N VAL A 176 -11.32 -16.95 -29.57
CA VAL A 176 -12.28 -16.16 -30.33
C VAL A 176 -13.70 -16.62 -29.99
N VAL A 177 -14.48 -15.77 -29.33
CA VAL A 177 -15.88 -15.99 -29.01
C VAL A 177 -16.69 -14.91 -29.74
N ASN A 178 -17.62 -15.32 -30.60
CA ASN A 178 -18.43 -14.40 -31.42
C ASN A 178 -17.61 -13.39 -32.25
N GLY A 179 -16.41 -13.79 -32.70
CA GLY A 179 -15.53 -12.93 -33.49
C GLY A 179 -14.67 -11.96 -32.66
N GLN A 180 -14.77 -11.97 -31.34
CA GLN A 180 -13.95 -11.16 -30.43
C GLN A 180 -13.06 -12.04 -29.54
N PRO A 181 -11.82 -11.62 -29.24
CA PRO A 181 -10.96 -12.34 -28.31
C PRO A 181 -11.49 -12.19 -26.88
N ALA A 182 -11.66 -13.31 -26.20
CA ALA A 182 -12.07 -13.37 -24.80
C ALA A 182 -11.15 -14.29 -24.00
N ALA A 183 -10.92 -13.96 -22.72
CA ALA A 183 -10.30 -14.88 -21.78
C ALA A 183 -11.26 -16.05 -21.51
N VAL A 184 -10.80 -17.28 -21.72
CA VAL A 184 -11.55 -18.49 -21.33
C VAL A 184 -10.71 -19.27 -20.34
N HIS A 185 -11.13 -19.20 -19.09
CA HIS A 185 -10.44 -19.85 -17.98
C HIS A 185 -10.44 -21.36 -18.10
N GLN A 186 -9.24 -21.91 -18.20
CA GLN A 186 -8.96 -23.34 -18.26
C GLN A 186 -9.03 -23.97 -16.86
N ALA A 187 -8.89 -25.29 -16.79
CA ALA A 187 -8.98 -26.04 -15.54
C ALA A 187 -7.98 -25.54 -14.49
N GLU A 188 -6.74 -25.28 -14.89
CA GLU A 188 -5.68 -24.82 -13.98
C GLU A 188 -6.02 -23.49 -13.30
N PHE A 189 -6.48 -22.47 -14.04
CA PHE A 189 -6.90 -21.20 -13.44
C PHE A 189 -8.05 -21.40 -12.46
N LYS A 190 -9.06 -22.19 -12.83
CA LYS A 190 -10.23 -22.46 -11.99
C LYS A 190 -9.87 -23.15 -10.69
N GLU A 191 -8.97 -24.14 -10.74
CA GLU A 191 -8.47 -24.87 -9.57
C GLU A 191 -7.71 -23.93 -8.63
N ILE A 192 -6.74 -23.17 -9.16
CA ILE A 192 -5.95 -22.22 -8.36
C ILE A 192 -6.84 -21.11 -7.79
N LYS A 193 -7.79 -20.59 -8.58
CA LYS A 193 -8.73 -19.56 -8.13
C LYS A 193 -9.64 -20.09 -7.02
N ALA A 194 -10.09 -21.34 -7.09
CA ALA A 194 -10.89 -21.96 -6.02
C ALA A 194 -10.07 -22.10 -4.73
N GLU A 195 -8.82 -22.57 -4.80
CA GLU A 195 -7.94 -22.64 -3.63
C GLU A 195 -7.64 -21.25 -3.05
N PHE A 196 -7.46 -20.24 -3.90
CA PHE A 196 -7.26 -18.85 -3.47
C PHE A 196 -8.50 -18.26 -2.79
N ASP A 197 -9.70 -18.61 -3.24
CA ASP A 197 -10.95 -18.21 -2.59
C ASP A 197 -11.13 -18.91 -1.24
N GLU A 198 -10.70 -20.17 -1.11
CA GLU A 198 -10.64 -20.84 0.19
C GLU A 198 -9.63 -20.19 1.15
N LEU A 199 -8.48 -19.73 0.64
CA LEU A 199 -7.50 -18.97 1.42
C LEU A 199 -8.15 -17.70 1.98
N ARG A 200 -8.84 -16.92 1.14
CA ARG A 200 -9.58 -15.73 1.56
C ARG A 200 -10.61 -16.06 2.64
N ALA A 201 -11.45 -17.07 2.39
CA ALA A 201 -12.48 -17.49 3.34
C ALA A 201 -11.90 -17.98 4.68
N ALA A 202 -10.69 -18.54 4.69
CA ALA A 202 -10.01 -18.90 5.92
C ALA A 202 -9.49 -17.67 6.68
N LEU A 203 -8.89 -16.69 5.98
CA LEU A 203 -8.44 -15.45 6.59
C LEU A 203 -9.60 -14.62 7.15
N ASP A 204 -10.76 -14.62 6.48
CA ASP A 204 -11.99 -13.94 6.94
C ASP A 204 -12.46 -14.41 8.32
N LYS A 205 -12.14 -15.65 8.72
CA LYS A 205 -12.49 -16.17 10.07
C LYS A 205 -11.70 -15.52 11.19
N PHE A 206 -10.48 -15.08 10.89
CA PHE A 206 -9.53 -14.57 11.88
C PHE A 206 -9.40 -13.06 11.83
N CYS A 207 -9.87 -12.42 10.76
CA CYS A 207 -9.86 -10.98 10.61
C CYS A 207 -11.21 -10.39 11.00
N ALA A 208 -11.25 -9.56 12.06
CA ALA A 208 -12.46 -8.86 12.47
C ALA A 208 -12.83 -7.67 11.53
N CYS A 209 -12.02 -7.39 10.50
CA CYS A 209 -12.18 -6.26 9.57
C CYS A 209 -11.71 -6.64 8.14
N VAL A 210 -12.62 -6.50 7.17
CA VAL A 210 -12.45 -6.30 5.72
C VAL A 210 -11.31 -7.03 5.00
N SER A 211 -11.70 -7.99 4.15
CA SER A 211 -10.95 -8.37 2.96
C SER A 211 -11.00 -7.22 1.94
N TYR A 212 -9.85 -6.65 1.58
CA TYR A 212 -9.79 -5.72 0.45
C TYR A 212 -9.80 -6.55 -0.84
N SER A 213 -10.94 -6.56 -1.54
CA SER A 213 -10.99 -6.92 -2.95
C SER A 213 -10.70 -5.67 -3.78
N GLU A 214 -9.74 -5.76 -4.70
CA GLU A 214 -9.54 -4.70 -5.69
C GLU A 214 -10.85 -4.44 -6.46
N PRO A 215 -11.16 -3.17 -6.80
CA PRO A 215 -12.18 -2.88 -7.79
C PRO A 215 -11.77 -3.54 -9.12
N LYS A 216 -12.72 -4.20 -9.78
CA LYS A 216 -12.52 -4.71 -11.14
C LYS A 216 -12.02 -3.55 -12.03
N GLU A 217 -10.88 -3.73 -12.68
CA GLU A 217 -10.56 -2.96 -13.89
C GLU A 217 -11.61 -3.32 -14.94
N GLU A 218 -12.59 -2.44 -15.08
CA GLU A 218 -13.50 -2.45 -16.23
C GLU A 218 -12.74 -1.84 -17.42
N GLU A 219 -12.80 -2.51 -18.57
CA GLU A 219 -12.17 -2.14 -19.83
C GLU A 219 -12.20 -0.62 -20.08
N ALA A 220 -11.03 -0.05 -20.35
CA ALA A 220 -10.90 1.34 -20.73
C ALA A 220 -11.74 1.65 -21.98
N PRO A 221 -12.74 2.55 -21.93
CA PRO A 221 -13.28 3.12 -23.15
C PRO A 221 -12.26 4.11 -23.73
N ALA A 222 -12.03 3.99 -25.04
CA ALA A 222 -11.20 4.87 -25.86
C ALA A 222 -11.56 6.36 -25.68
N PRO A 223 -10.62 7.30 -25.93
CA PRO A 223 -10.67 8.64 -25.39
C PRO A 223 -11.76 9.48 -26.07
N ALA A 224 -12.79 9.84 -25.30
CA ALA A 224 -13.70 10.90 -25.70
C ALA A 224 -13.07 12.25 -25.39
N ALA A 225 -12.92 13.07 -26.43
CA ALA A 225 -12.38 14.42 -26.36
C ALA A 225 -13.07 15.27 -25.29
N ALA A 226 -12.28 15.85 -24.39
CA ALA A 226 -12.73 16.79 -23.38
C ALA A 226 -13.16 18.11 -24.04
N PRO A 227 -14.34 18.68 -23.70
CA PRO A 227 -14.54 20.10 -23.84
C PRO A 227 -14.03 20.80 -22.58
N ALA A 228 -13.12 21.75 -22.78
CA ALA A 228 -12.80 22.77 -21.80
C ALA A 228 -14.04 23.64 -21.56
N ALA A 229 -14.47 23.76 -20.31
CA ALA A 229 -15.33 24.86 -19.87
C ALA A 229 -15.09 25.13 -18.39
N ALA A 230 -14.45 26.28 -18.13
CA ALA A 230 -14.45 26.91 -16.83
C ALA A 230 -15.89 27.30 -16.46
N ALA A 231 -16.32 26.90 -15.25
CA ALA A 231 -17.53 27.43 -14.63
C ALA A 231 -17.32 27.49 -13.11
N THR A 232 -17.20 28.71 -12.60
CA THR A 232 -17.42 29.07 -11.20
C THR A 232 -18.81 28.62 -10.78
N ALA A 233 -18.90 27.60 -9.92
CA ALA A 233 -20.15 27.10 -9.36
C ALA A 233 -20.10 27.16 -7.83
N ALA A 234 -21.19 27.62 -7.23
CA ALA A 234 -21.38 27.75 -5.79
C ALA A 234 -20.97 26.48 -5.03
N ALA A 235 -20.32 26.66 -3.88
CA ALA A 235 -19.86 25.60 -3.00
C ALA A 235 -21.02 24.64 -2.67
N GLY A 236 -21.03 23.47 -3.31
CA GLY A 236 -21.93 22.37 -2.97
C GLY A 236 -21.61 21.81 -1.59
N PRO A 237 -22.48 20.95 -1.03
CA PRO A 237 -22.41 20.48 0.37
C PRO A 237 -21.11 19.79 0.79
N ASN A 238 -20.23 19.41 -0.15
CA ASN A 238 -18.96 18.72 0.11
C ASN A 238 -17.73 19.56 -0.34
N THR A 239 -17.86 20.88 -0.32
CA THR A 239 -16.80 21.83 -0.72
C THR A 239 -16.30 22.57 0.52
N PHE A 240 -15.01 22.48 0.78
CA PHE A 240 -14.35 23.08 1.95
C PHE A 240 -13.42 24.19 1.50
N VAL A 241 -13.52 25.35 2.15
CA VAL A 241 -12.74 26.54 1.81
C VAL A 241 -11.90 26.96 3.01
N PHE A 242 -10.58 26.92 2.86
CA PHE A 242 -9.63 27.36 3.88
C PHE A 242 -9.00 28.69 3.49
N PRO A 243 -9.08 29.73 4.34
CA PRO A 243 -8.43 31.02 4.06
C PRO A 243 -6.91 30.91 4.08
N SER A 244 -6.36 29.95 4.83
CA SER A 244 -4.94 29.65 4.92
C SER A 244 -4.74 28.17 5.27
N LEU A 245 -3.60 27.60 4.89
CA LEU A 245 -3.20 26.26 5.32
C LEU A 245 -2.77 26.28 6.79
N PRO A 246 -3.15 25.26 7.59
CA PRO A 246 -2.91 25.24 9.02
C PRO A 246 -1.42 25.06 9.33
N LYS A 247 -0.93 25.78 10.34
CA LYS A 247 0.47 25.68 10.81
C LYS A 247 0.63 24.97 12.14
N SER A 248 -0.47 24.63 12.81
CA SER A 248 -0.48 23.87 14.06
C SER A 248 -1.73 22.98 14.17
N VAL A 249 -1.73 22.01 15.08
CA VAL A 249 -2.92 21.20 15.38
C VAL A 249 -4.09 22.09 15.79
N SER A 250 -3.85 23.12 16.60
CA SER A 250 -4.90 24.05 17.02
C SER A 250 -5.52 24.81 15.84
N GLU A 251 -4.71 25.24 14.88
CA GLU A 251 -5.22 25.89 13.67
C GLU A 251 -6.02 24.92 12.80
N LEU A 252 -5.54 23.69 12.63
CA LEU A 252 -6.26 22.64 11.88
C LEU A 252 -7.67 22.42 12.44
N LEU A 253 -7.77 22.26 13.76
CA LEU A 253 -9.03 21.98 14.45
C LEU A 253 -9.98 23.19 14.56
N THR A 254 -9.52 24.38 14.16
CA THR A 254 -10.32 25.61 14.16
C THR A 254 -10.57 26.17 12.76
N LEU A 255 -10.20 25.42 11.72
CA LEU A 255 -10.49 25.79 10.33
C LEU A 255 -12.01 25.97 10.12
N PRO A 256 -12.45 26.95 9.32
CA PRO A 256 -13.88 27.14 9.06
C PRO A 256 -14.51 25.90 8.42
N GLY A 257 -15.67 25.48 8.96
CA GLY A 257 -16.44 24.37 8.40
C GLY A 257 -15.89 22.97 8.69
N VAL A 258 -14.91 22.83 9.59
CA VAL A 258 -14.40 21.52 9.99
C VAL A 258 -15.15 20.95 11.20
N SER A 259 -15.40 19.65 11.18
CA SER A 259 -16.07 18.92 12.25
C SER A 259 -15.67 17.45 12.20
N PHE A 260 -15.47 16.82 13.35
CA PHE A 260 -15.31 15.36 13.42
C PHE A 260 -16.64 14.63 13.22
N HIS A 261 -17.80 15.29 13.31
CA HIS A 261 -19.10 14.68 13.00
C HIS A 261 -19.38 14.61 11.48
N ASP A 262 -18.52 15.20 10.65
CA ASP A 262 -18.62 15.19 9.20
C ASP A 262 -17.39 14.49 8.59
N PRO A 263 -17.53 13.28 8.00
CA PRO A 263 -16.39 12.57 7.40
C PRO A 263 -15.79 13.33 6.21
N PHE A 264 -16.56 14.16 5.52
CA PHE A 264 -16.07 14.97 4.40
C PHE A 264 -15.12 16.07 4.91
N ALA A 265 -15.44 16.69 6.04
CA ALA A 265 -14.56 17.66 6.68
C ALA A 265 -13.23 17.03 7.13
N VAL A 266 -13.27 15.81 7.69
CA VAL A 266 -12.06 15.09 8.12
C VAL A 266 -11.16 14.75 6.93
N ALA A 267 -11.74 14.34 5.78
CA ALA A 267 -11.00 14.14 4.55
C ALA A 267 -10.30 15.41 4.05
N ALA A 268 -11.01 16.56 4.07
CA ALA A 268 -10.43 17.84 3.66
C ALA A 268 -9.34 18.32 4.62
N MET A 269 -9.52 18.13 5.94
CA MET A 269 -8.50 18.41 6.95
C MET A 269 -7.23 17.59 6.73
N ALA A 270 -7.35 16.32 6.32
CA ALA A 270 -6.17 15.47 6.07
C ALA A 270 -5.29 16.03 4.95
N VAL A 271 -5.89 16.49 3.84
CA VAL A 271 -5.16 17.15 2.75
C VAL A 271 -4.45 18.42 3.23
N ALA A 272 -5.15 19.27 3.99
CA ALA A 272 -4.58 20.50 4.55
C ALA A 272 -3.40 20.21 5.51
N ALA A 273 -3.54 19.18 6.35
CA ALA A 273 -2.49 18.73 7.26
C ALA A 273 -1.25 18.23 6.50
N PHE A 274 -1.41 17.43 5.44
CA PHE A 274 -0.28 16.93 4.64
C PHE A 274 0.49 18.04 3.92
N CYS A 275 -0.12 19.19 3.65
CA CYS A 275 0.59 20.35 3.09
C CYS A 275 1.66 20.90 4.04
N ARG A 276 1.58 20.60 5.35
CA ARG A 276 2.58 21.04 6.32
C ARG A 276 3.90 20.27 6.21
N PHE A 277 3.87 19.06 5.66
CA PHE A 277 5.00 18.14 5.66
C PHE A 277 6.32 18.73 5.14
N PRO A 278 6.36 19.48 4.01
CA PRO A 278 7.61 20.00 3.46
C PRO A 278 8.29 21.06 4.35
N GLU A 279 7.50 21.76 5.17
CA GLU A 279 8.00 22.82 6.06
C GLU A 279 8.30 22.29 7.46
N ASP A 280 7.43 21.41 7.97
CA ASP A 280 7.54 20.85 9.32
C ASP A 280 6.86 19.47 9.41
N ARG A 281 7.71 18.45 9.44
CA ARG A 281 7.30 17.04 9.44
C ARG A 281 6.63 16.64 10.74
N ASP A 282 7.13 17.11 11.87
CA ASP A 282 6.63 16.72 13.19
C ASP A 282 5.26 17.33 13.44
N THR A 283 5.08 18.60 13.05
CA THR A 283 3.76 19.24 13.09
C THR A 283 2.77 18.57 12.13
N CYS A 284 3.21 18.18 10.93
CA CYS A 284 2.38 17.39 10.02
C CYS A 284 1.94 16.07 10.66
N PHE A 285 2.84 15.33 11.30
CA PHE A 285 2.48 14.08 11.98
C PHE A 285 1.53 14.33 13.15
N ALA A 286 1.75 15.35 13.97
CA ALA A 286 0.85 15.70 15.07
C ALA A 286 -0.56 16.05 14.57
N MET A 287 -0.67 16.75 13.43
CA MET A 287 -1.94 17.05 12.78
C MET A 287 -2.65 15.77 12.32
N ILE A 288 -1.92 14.86 11.65
CA ILE A 288 -2.51 13.60 11.19
C ILE A 288 -2.89 12.70 12.37
N ASP A 289 -2.08 12.64 13.42
CA ASP A 289 -2.38 11.89 14.65
C ASP A 289 -3.69 12.40 15.29
N ALA A 290 -3.91 13.72 15.32
CA ALA A 290 -5.17 14.30 15.78
C ALA A 290 -6.37 13.84 14.94
N LEU A 291 -6.20 13.70 13.61
CA LEU A 291 -7.26 13.23 12.72
C LEU A 291 -7.49 11.71 12.80
N LYS A 292 -6.47 10.92 13.13
CA LYS A 292 -6.60 9.46 13.33
C LYS A 292 -7.15 9.10 14.72
N GLY A 293 -7.20 10.06 15.64
CA GLY A 293 -7.78 9.89 16.97
C GLY A 293 -7.06 8.84 17.82
N PRO A 294 -7.74 7.77 18.27
CA PRO A 294 -7.14 6.79 19.21
C PRO A 294 -6.05 5.91 18.59
N GLN A 295 -5.88 5.94 17.26
CA GLN A 295 -4.85 5.16 16.57
C GLN A 295 -3.87 6.11 15.85
N PRO A 296 -2.83 6.61 16.53
CA PRO A 296 -1.86 7.50 15.90
C PRO A 296 -1.07 6.80 14.79
N LEU A 297 -0.38 7.58 13.95
CA LEU A 297 0.56 7.09 12.95
C LEU A 297 1.64 6.23 13.59
N SER A 298 1.79 5.02 13.08
CA SER A 298 2.93 4.16 13.39
C SER A 298 4.23 4.75 12.82
N ASN A 299 5.38 4.23 13.26
CA ASN A 299 6.67 4.61 12.68
C ASN A 299 6.74 4.28 11.18
N VAL A 300 6.01 3.26 10.74
CA VAL A 300 5.94 2.83 9.34
C VAL A 300 5.06 3.75 8.53
N ASP A 301 3.91 4.19 9.06
CA ASP A 301 3.12 5.24 8.39
C ASP A 301 3.96 6.50 8.23
N LYS A 302 4.70 6.90 9.27
CA LYS A 302 5.62 8.04 9.21
C LYS A 302 6.71 7.83 8.16
N SER A 303 7.25 6.62 8.02
CA SER A 303 8.25 6.28 6.99
C SER A 303 7.65 6.31 5.58
N PHE A 304 6.48 5.68 5.39
CA PHE A 304 5.74 5.72 4.14
C PHE A 304 5.44 7.15 3.70
N ILE A 305 4.93 7.99 4.61
CA ILE A 305 4.69 9.41 4.34
C ILE A 305 6.02 10.05 3.90
N LYS A 306 7.10 9.90 4.67
CA LYS A 306 8.42 10.45 4.29
C LYS A 306 8.83 10.07 2.86
N ASP A 307 8.69 8.81 2.49
CA ASP A 307 9.04 8.31 1.16
C ASP A 307 8.15 8.88 0.05
N ARG A 308 6.88 9.21 0.33
CA ARG A 308 5.99 9.86 -0.66
C ARG A 308 6.38 11.31 -0.94
N PHE A 309 6.96 11.98 0.06
CA PHE A 309 7.39 13.37 -0.04
C PHE A 309 8.87 13.55 -0.37
N MET A 310 9.62 12.45 -0.56
CA MET A 310 11.02 12.48 -1.02
C MET A 310 11.18 13.21 -2.37
N ASP A 311 12.39 13.68 -2.65
CA ASP A 311 12.77 14.32 -3.91
C ASP A 311 11.94 15.57 -4.28
N GLY A 312 11.49 16.34 -3.28
CA GLY A 312 10.75 17.58 -3.52
C GLY A 312 9.28 17.38 -3.88
N LYS A 313 8.71 16.19 -3.64
CA LYS A 313 7.30 15.85 -3.92
C LYS A 313 6.27 16.49 -2.99
N GLY A 314 6.63 17.60 -2.34
CA GLY A 314 5.72 18.42 -1.51
C GLY A 314 4.50 18.99 -2.25
N TYR A 315 4.46 18.86 -3.57
CA TYR A 315 3.34 19.27 -4.41
C TYR A 315 2.15 18.31 -4.40
N ILE A 316 2.31 17.05 -3.95
CA ILE A 316 1.24 16.04 -4.01
C ILE A 316 -0.03 16.50 -3.27
N PRO A 317 0.01 16.92 -1.99
CA PRO A 317 -1.21 17.36 -1.31
C PRO A 317 -1.80 18.64 -1.90
N ARG A 318 -0.96 19.50 -2.49
CA ARG A 318 -1.44 20.72 -3.14
C ARG A 318 -2.29 20.43 -4.37
N SER A 319 -2.10 19.28 -4.99
CA SER A 319 -2.83 18.90 -6.20
C SER A 319 -4.34 18.70 -5.99
N TYR A 320 -4.81 18.57 -4.74
CA TYR A 320 -6.23 18.40 -4.43
C TYR A 320 -6.98 19.72 -4.24
N PHE A 321 -6.29 20.86 -4.30
CA PHE A 321 -6.95 22.16 -4.25
C PHE A 321 -7.29 22.65 -5.65
N ASP A 322 -8.39 23.39 -5.75
CA ASP A 322 -8.81 24.02 -6.99
C ASP A 322 -7.71 24.90 -7.58
N GLY A 323 -7.50 24.75 -8.89
CA GLY A 323 -6.50 25.51 -9.66
C GLY A 323 -5.08 24.94 -9.63
N ALA A 324 -4.76 23.94 -8.81
CA ALA A 324 -3.44 23.31 -8.81
C ALA A 324 -3.32 22.30 -9.96
N THR A 325 -2.42 22.54 -10.93
CA THR A 325 -2.17 21.64 -12.07
C THR A 325 -0.67 21.43 -12.29
N PRO A 326 -0.25 20.42 -13.07
CA PRO A 326 1.16 20.24 -13.41
C PRO A 326 1.79 21.49 -14.07
N GLU A 327 1.03 22.20 -14.90
CA GLU A 327 1.49 23.35 -15.68
C GLU A 327 1.83 24.57 -14.82
N ASN A 328 1.23 24.69 -13.63
CA ASN A 328 1.49 25.76 -12.67
C ASN A 328 2.21 25.29 -11.40
N ASP A 329 2.91 24.16 -11.50
CA ASP A 329 3.66 23.53 -10.41
C ASP A 329 2.81 23.22 -9.16
N TYR A 330 1.53 22.90 -9.39
CA TYR A 330 0.53 22.68 -8.37
C TYR A 330 0.43 23.87 -7.41
N THR A 331 0.28 25.07 -7.97
CA THR A 331 -0.01 26.29 -7.24
C THR A 331 -1.53 26.45 -7.14
N PRO A 332 -2.15 26.26 -5.96
CA PRO A 332 -3.60 26.39 -5.81
C PRO A 332 -4.09 27.82 -5.95
N ASN A 333 -5.37 27.97 -6.30
CA ASN A 333 -6.08 29.23 -6.13
C ASN A 333 -6.27 29.53 -4.64
N GLN A 334 -6.35 30.82 -4.31
CA GLN A 334 -6.76 31.28 -2.99
C GLN A 334 -8.16 31.93 -3.04
N PRO A 335 -9.04 31.66 -2.07
CA PRO A 335 -8.85 30.78 -0.90
C PRO A 335 -8.76 29.29 -1.30
N TYR A 336 -8.03 28.51 -0.50
CA TYR A 336 -7.77 27.10 -0.77
C TYR A 336 -9.08 26.31 -0.74
N THR A 337 -9.50 25.78 -1.88
CA THR A 337 -10.80 25.09 -2.01
C THR A 337 -10.57 23.61 -2.32
N ILE A 338 -11.20 22.72 -1.54
CA ILE A 338 -11.18 21.27 -1.74
C ILE A 338 -12.60 20.78 -1.98
N ARG A 339 -12.77 19.91 -2.98
CA ARG A 339 -14.03 19.18 -3.19
C ARG A 339 -13.85 17.71 -2.83
N VAL A 340 -14.65 17.24 -1.87
CA VAL A 340 -14.70 15.83 -1.47
C VAL A 340 -15.90 15.17 -2.15
N ILE A 341 -15.67 14.00 -2.73
CA ILE A 341 -16.62 13.30 -3.60
C ILE A 341 -17.08 12.04 -2.90
N GLU A 342 -18.39 11.84 -2.92
CA GLU A 342 -19.00 10.56 -2.61
C GLU A 342 -19.29 9.85 -3.93
N SER A 343 -18.86 8.60 -4.06
CA SER A 343 -19.14 7.75 -5.21
C SER A 343 -20.20 6.71 -4.85
N ALA A 344 -20.65 5.93 -5.85
CA ALA A 344 -21.59 4.83 -5.62
C ALA A 344 -21.09 3.80 -4.60
N HIS A 345 -19.76 3.66 -4.46
CA HIS A 345 -19.10 2.69 -3.58
C HIS A 345 -18.65 3.28 -2.25
N SER A 346 -18.89 4.56 -1.99
CA SER A 346 -18.41 5.22 -0.77
C SER A 346 -18.97 4.61 0.50
N ARG A 347 -20.20 4.06 0.43
CA ARG A 347 -20.93 3.49 1.57
C ARG A 347 -20.96 1.97 1.62
N ASP A 348 -20.17 1.27 0.79
CA ASP A 348 -20.17 -0.20 0.74
C ASP A 348 -19.82 -0.85 2.09
N GLN A 349 -19.10 -0.12 2.96
CA GLN A 349 -18.69 -0.56 4.30
C GLN A 349 -19.31 0.30 5.42
N PHE A 350 -20.37 1.07 5.11
CA PHE A 350 -20.95 2.02 6.07
C PHE A 350 -21.52 1.32 7.31
N ASP A 351 -22.17 0.17 7.12
CA ASP A 351 -22.70 -0.66 8.22
C ASP A 351 -21.60 -1.23 9.13
N GLN A 352 -20.35 -1.29 8.64
CA GLN A 352 -19.18 -1.69 9.41
C GLN A 352 -18.49 -0.48 10.09
N GLY A 353 -19.07 0.71 9.95
CA GLY A 353 -18.54 1.96 10.49
C GLY A 353 -17.45 2.60 9.62
N TYR A 354 -17.39 2.32 8.31
CA TYR A 354 -16.41 2.91 7.40
C TYR A 354 -17.06 3.65 6.24
N ILE A 355 -16.47 4.76 5.82
CA ILE A 355 -16.82 5.46 4.58
C ILE A 355 -15.56 5.75 3.78
N THR A 356 -15.58 5.46 2.48
CA THR A 356 -14.47 5.78 1.57
C THR A 356 -14.88 6.94 0.67
N LEU A 357 -14.25 8.09 0.88
CA LEU A 357 -14.47 9.31 0.09
C LEU A 357 -13.37 9.49 -0.95
N TYR A 358 -13.63 10.31 -1.95
CA TYR A 358 -12.75 10.48 -3.09
C TYR A 358 -12.37 11.95 -3.29
N LEU A 359 -11.12 12.19 -3.68
CA LEU A 359 -10.57 13.52 -3.92
C LEU A 359 -10.00 13.60 -5.33
N LYS A 360 -10.39 14.63 -6.09
CA LYS A 360 -9.85 14.86 -7.42
C LYS A 360 -8.51 15.59 -7.32
N SER A 361 -7.48 15.02 -7.95
CA SER A 361 -6.17 15.67 -8.10
C SER A 361 -6.07 16.32 -9.47
N GLY A 362 -5.50 17.52 -9.55
CA GLY A 362 -5.15 18.13 -10.84
C GLY A 362 -4.03 17.38 -11.59
N GLY A 363 -3.35 16.45 -10.92
CA GLY A 363 -2.21 15.68 -11.45
C GLY A 363 -2.48 14.20 -11.73
N ALA A 364 -3.68 13.70 -11.47
CA ALA A 364 -4.05 12.29 -11.64
C ALA A 364 -5.29 12.13 -12.54
N ASP A 365 -5.35 11.01 -13.26
CA ASP A 365 -6.49 10.70 -14.13
C ASP A 365 -7.71 10.17 -13.36
N SER A 366 -7.46 9.53 -12.23
CA SER A 366 -8.49 8.99 -11.34
C SER A 366 -8.54 9.71 -10.00
N GLU A 367 -9.73 9.73 -9.43
CA GLU A 367 -9.96 10.25 -8.07
C GLU A 367 -9.25 9.36 -7.05
N ARG A 368 -8.78 9.97 -5.96
CA ARG A 368 -7.96 9.29 -4.94
C ARG A 368 -8.79 8.98 -3.70
N PRO A 369 -8.83 7.73 -3.24
CA PRO A 369 -9.63 7.34 -2.08
C PRO A 369 -8.98 7.77 -0.77
N VAL A 370 -9.82 8.11 0.20
CA VAL A 370 -9.50 8.30 1.62
C VAL A 370 -10.60 7.64 2.44
N THR A 371 -10.22 6.80 3.40
CA THR A 371 -11.19 6.05 4.23
C THR A 371 -11.24 6.65 5.63
N LEU A 372 -12.45 6.83 6.14
CA LEU A 372 -12.73 7.33 7.48
C LEU A 372 -13.47 6.23 8.27
N ARG A 373 -13.23 6.17 9.57
CA ARG A 373 -13.88 5.24 10.49
C ARG A 373 -14.72 5.99 11.51
N HIS A 374 -15.98 5.60 11.63
CA HIS A 374 -16.90 6.09 12.64
C HIS A 374 -16.57 5.48 14.00
N LYS A 375 -16.66 6.31 15.04
CA LYS A 375 -16.55 5.91 16.44
C LYS A 375 -17.94 6.04 17.08
N PRO A 376 -18.69 4.95 17.24
CA PRO A 376 -20.08 5.00 17.69
C PRO A 376 -20.29 5.64 19.06
N SER A 377 -19.28 5.59 19.94
CA SER A 377 -19.39 6.14 21.30
C SER A 377 -19.36 7.67 21.37
N THR A 378 -18.81 8.35 20.36
CA THR A 378 -18.74 9.82 20.30
C THR A 378 -19.42 10.40 19.06
N ASP A 379 -19.90 9.56 18.15
CA ASP A 379 -20.47 9.95 16.86
C ASP A 379 -19.50 10.75 15.97
N GLU A 380 -18.20 10.48 16.13
CA GLU A 380 -17.12 11.16 15.42
C GLU A 380 -16.49 10.24 14.36
N TRP A 381 -15.92 10.84 13.32
CA TRP A 381 -15.21 10.19 12.23
C TRP A 381 -13.72 10.46 12.32
N PHE A 382 -12.91 9.43 12.15
CA PHE A 382 -11.46 9.53 12.22
C PHE A 382 -10.81 9.01 10.94
N LEU A 383 -9.67 9.59 10.59
CA LEU A 383 -8.88 9.18 9.44
C LEU A 383 -8.38 7.74 9.61
N TRP A 384 -8.88 6.85 8.78
CA TRP A 384 -8.51 5.43 8.81
C TRP A 384 -7.37 5.14 7.84
N ASN A 385 -7.58 5.42 6.56
CA ASN A 385 -6.61 5.18 5.49
C ASN A 385 -6.44 6.43 4.61
N HIS A 386 -5.19 6.85 4.41
CA HIS A 386 -4.80 8.05 3.68
C HIS A 386 -3.77 7.79 2.56
N THR A 387 -3.44 6.53 2.28
CA THR A 387 -2.38 6.20 1.31
C THR A 387 -2.74 6.60 -0.12
N GLY A 388 -4.03 6.49 -0.48
CA GLY A 388 -4.54 6.85 -1.81
C GLY A 388 -4.29 8.32 -2.17
N ILE A 389 -4.44 9.22 -1.20
CA ILE A 389 -4.20 10.67 -1.39
C ILE A 389 -2.72 11.07 -1.34
N LEU A 390 -1.81 10.11 -1.16
CA LEU A 390 -0.36 10.29 -1.25
C LEU A 390 0.26 9.53 -2.43
N ALA A 391 -0.58 8.96 -3.31
CA ALA A 391 -0.12 8.28 -4.51
C ALA A 391 0.61 9.23 -5.47
N GLY A 392 1.51 8.67 -6.29
CA GLY A 392 2.21 9.43 -7.32
C GLY A 392 1.26 10.10 -8.31
N ILE A 393 1.62 11.32 -8.72
CA ILE A 393 0.90 12.12 -9.73
C ILE A 393 1.92 12.70 -10.73
N ARG A 394 1.43 13.29 -11.82
CA ARG A 394 2.26 13.94 -12.86
C ARG A 394 3.31 14.87 -12.24
N VAL A 395 4.51 14.87 -12.81
CA VAL A 395 5.60 15.74 -12.34
C VAL A 395 5.26 17.21 -12.67
N PRO A 396 5.55 18.17 -11.78
CA PRO A 396 5.41 19.61 -12.07
C PRO A 396 6.21 20.00 -13.31
N LYS A 397 5.70 20.96 -14.09
CA LYS A 397 6.38 21.44 -15.30
C LYS A 397 7.82 21.89 -15.04
N SER A 398 8.07 22.56 -13.93
CA SER A 398 9.43 23.01 -13.55
C SER A 398 10.40 21.88 -13.20
N SER A 399 9.88 20.69 -12.91
CA SER A 399 10.65 19.50 -12.52
C SER A 399 10.72 18.43 -13.61
N ASP A 400 10.04 18.63 -14.74
CA ASP A 400 10.08 17.73 -15.88
C ASP A 400 11.28 18.08 -16.79
N PRO A 401 12.29 17.19 -16.91
CA PRO A 401 13.47 17.45 -17.75
C PRO A 401 13.15 17.49 -19.26
N TRP A 402 11.92 17.17 -19.66
CA TRP A 402 11.47 17.13 -21.05
C TRP A 402 10.32 18.11 -21.36
N ALA A 403 9.93 18.97 -20.41
CA ALA A 403 8.81 19.91 -20.54
C ALA A 403 9.06 21.17 -21.39
#